data_AF-A0A9E5XTI4-F1
#
_entry.id   AF-A0A9E5XTI4-F1
#
_cell.length_a   1.000
_cell.length_b   1.000
_cell.length_c   1.000
_cell.angle_alpha   90.00
_cell.angle_beta   90.00
_cell.angle_gamma   90.00
#
_symmetry.space_group_name_H-M   'P 1'
#
loop_
_entity.id
_entity.type
_entity.pdbx_description
1 polymer ?
#
loop_
_entity_poly.entity_id
_entity_poly.type
_entity_poly.pdbx_seq_one_letter_code
_entity_poly.pdbx_strand_id
1 'polypeptide(L)' 'MKSKTTAYLLWFFLGFLSAHRFYLGKFGSGILYLLTLQLGGVGWLIDLFLLGGMVEQYNTSKELKTIRKATSEVIKKQ' A
#
# COMPACT_ATOMS: atom_id res chain seq x y z
N MET A 1 -3.75 -5.36 -11.46
CA MET A 1 -2.83 -4.34 -10.91
C MET A 1 -3.66 -3.30 -10.18
N LYS A 2 -3.23 -2.81 -9.02
CA LYS A 2 -3.91 -1.73 -8.30
C LYS A 2 -3.60 -0.40 -8.98
N SER A 3 -4.61 0.45 -9.12
CA SER A 3 -4.49 1.72 -9.84
C SER A 3 -3.98 2.82 -8.91
N LYS A 4 -2.90 3.52 -9.33
CA LYS A 4 -2.31 4.66 -8.60
C LYS A 4 -3.38 5.74 -8.38
N THR A 5 -4.22 5.99 -9.38
CA THR A 5 -5.28 6.99 -9.37
C THR A 5 -6.29 6.79 -8.26
N THR A 6 -6.75 5.55 -8.02
CA THR A 6 -7.70 5.25 -6.94
C THR A 6 -7.08 5.48 -5.56
N ALA A 7 -5.79 5.19 -5.41
CA ALA A 7 -5.05 5.45 -4.18
C ALA A 7 -4.93 6.95 -3.89
N TYR A 8 -4.62 7.76 -4.92
CA TYR A 8 -4.56 9.23 -4.80
C TYR A 8 -5.94 9.83 -4.53
N LEU A 9 -7.00 9.30 -5.13
CA LEU A 9 -8.37 9.76 -4.91
C LEU A 9 -8.83 9.52 -3.47
N LEU A 10 -8.50 8.34 -2.91
CA LEU A 10 -8.76 8.01 -1.50
C LEU A 10 -7.92 8.86 -0.54
N TRP A 11 -6.69 9.21 -0.92
CA TRP A 11 -5.84 10.11 -0.15
C TRP A 11 -6.34 11.56 -0.19
N PHE A 12 -6.95 12.03 -1.28
CA PHE A 12 -7.53 13.37 -1.34
C PHE A 12 -8.83 13.48 -0.52
N PHE A 13 -9.76 12.53 -0.65
CA PHE A 13 -11.05 12.57 0.06
C PHE A 13 -10.97 12.11 1.52
N LEU A 14 -10.13 11.11 1.82
CA LEU A 14 -10.05 10.45 3.12
C LEU A 14 -8.61 10.50 3.70
N GLY A 15 -7.79 11.46 3.25
CA GLY A 15 -6.41 11.65 3.70
C GLY A 15 -6.28 11.93 5.19
N PHE A 16 -7.30 12.56 5.80
CA PHE A 16 -7.36 12.77 7.25
C PHE A 16 -7.69 11.49 8.02
N LEU A 17 -8.29 10.49 7.37
CA LEU A 17 -8.68 9.22 7.96
C LEU A 17 -7.70 8.07 7.63
N SER A 18 -6.56 8.36 6.99
CA SER A 18 -5.56 7.35 6.56
C SER A 18 -6.14 6.18 5.72
N ALA A 19 -7.25 6.40 4.99
CA ALA A 19 -7.96 5.30 4.31
C ALA A 19 -7.17 4.67 3.15
N HIS A 20 -6.22 5.40 2.57
CA HIS A 20 -5.37 4.84 1.53
C HIS A 20 -4.47 3.69 2.07
N ARG A 21 -4.03 3.73 3.35
CA ARG A 21 -3.28 2.63 3.99
C ARG A 21 -4.16 1.41 4.25
N PHE A 22 -5.44 1.64 4.56
CA PHE A 22 -6.46 0.59 4.65
C PHE A 22 -6.68 -0.09 3.29
N TYR A 23 -6.69 0.66 2.19
CA TYR A 23 -6.83 0.12 0.84
C TYR A 23 -5.67 -0.78 0.40
N LEU A 24 -4.48 -0.55 0.96
CA LEU A 24 -3.27 -1.36 0.78
C LEU A 24 -3.17 -2.52 1.79
N GLY A 25 -4.14 -2.69 2.70
CA GLY A 25 -4.17 -3.75 3.69
C GLY A 25 -3.24 -3.54 4.89
N LYS A 26 -2.66 -2.34 5.05
CA LYS A 26 -1.78 -2.00 6.18
C LYS A 26 -2.55 -1.29 7.30
N PHE A 27 -3.53 -1.99 7.89
CA PHE A 27 -4.38 -1.50 8.98
C PHE A 27 -3.58 -0.98 10.19
N GLY A 28 -2.59 -1.76 10.66
CA GLY A 28 -1.80 -1.40 11.85
C GLY A 28 -1.04 -0.08 11.70
N SER A 29 -0.47 0.17 10.52
CA SER A 29 0.24 1.44 10.27
C SER A 29 -0.68 2.64 10.10
N GLY A 30 -1.92 2.45 9.64
CA GLY A 30 -2.93 3.51 9.53
C GLY A 30 -3.49 3.91 10.89
N ILE A 31 -3.76 2.94 11.75
CA ILE A 31 -4.22 3.17 13.13
C ILE A 31 -3.13 3.86 13.96
N LEU A 32 -1.87 3.44 13.83
CA LEU A 32 -0.75 4.09 14.52
C LEU A 32 -0.61 5.56 14.09
N TYR A 33 -0.86 5.86 12.81
CA TYR A 33 -0.82 7.22 12.25
C TYR A 33 -1.98 8.12 12.73
N LEU A 34 -3.17 7.54 12.94
CA LEU A 34 -4.32 8.23 13.53
C LEU A 34 -4.12 8.46 15.02
N LEU A 35 -3.54 7.48 15.74
CA LEU A 35 -3.22 7.57 17.17
C LEU A 35 -2.11 8.58 17.47
N THR A 36 -1.13 8.76 16.57
CA THR A 36 -0.10 9.80 16.69
C THR A 36 -0.57 11.20 16.29
N LEU A 37 -1.88 11.43 16.23
CA LEU A 37 -2.51 12.76 16.07
C LEU A 37 -2.22 13.47 14.74
N GLN A 38 -2.05 12.77 13.62
CA GLN A 38 -1.92 13.43 12.30
C GLN A 38 -0.79 14.50 12.25
N LEU A 39 0.14 14.56 13.23
CA LEU A 39 1.26 15.51 13.41
C LEU A 39 1.18 16.87 12.65
N GLY A 40 0.03 17.55 12.67
CA GLY A 40 -0.16 18.86 12.04
C GLY A 40 -0.23 18.89 10.50
N GLY A 41 -0.55 17.79 9.81
CA GLY A 41 -0.66 17.74 8.34
C GLY A 41 0.61 17.34 7.60
N VAL A 42 1.74 17.17 8.32
CA VAL A 42 3.00 16.66 7.75
C VAL A 42 2.84 15.21 7.26
N GLY A 43 2.06 14.40 7.97
CA GLY A 43 1.75 13.04 7.56
C GLY A 43 1.07 12.96 6.18
N TRP A 44 0.26 13.96 5.85
CA TRP A 44 -0.41 14.06 4.54
C TRP A 44 0.62 14.28 3.41
N LEU A 45 1.61 15.15 3.63
CA LEU A 45 2.71 15.42 2.69
C LEU A 45 3.62 14.20 2.47
N ILE A 46 3.99 13.49 3.54
CA ILE A 46 4.84 12.30 3.46
C ILE A 46 4.13 11.20 2.66
N ASP A 47 2.82 11.05 2.84
CA ASP A 47 2.03 10.06 2.10
C ASP A 47 2.01 10.31 0.59
N LEU A 48 2.08 11.57 0.13
CA LEU A 48 2.16 11.91 -1.30
C LEU A 48 3.35 11.22 -1.99
N PHE A 49 4.50 11.21 -1.32
CA PHE A 49 5.73 10.56 -1.80
C PHE A 49 5.71 9.04 -1.62
N LEU A 50 5.13 8.55 -0.51
CA LEU A 50 5.11 7.12 -0.17
C LEU A 50 4.09 6.30 -0.99
N LEU A 51 2.97 6.93 -1.39
CA LEU A 51 1.86 6.25 -2.07
C LEU A 51 2.28 5.65 -3.41
N GLY A 52 3.08 6.39 -4.19
CA GLY A 52 3.59 5.94 -5.49
C GLY A 52 4.39 4.65 -5.37
N GLY A 53 5.32 4.61 -4.40
CA GLY A 53 6.13 3.43 -4.12
C GLY A 53 5.31 2.26 -3.58
N MET A 54 4.30 2.52 -2.73
CA MET A 54 3.45 1.46 -2.19
C MET A 54 2.59 0.76 -3.24
N VAL A 55 2.01 1.51 -4.20
CA VAL A 55 1.22 0.91 -5.28
C VAL A 55 2.10 0.04 -6.18
N GLU A 56 3.32 0.49 -6.46
CA GLU A 56 4.28 -0.25 -7.27
C GLU A 56 4.73 -1.54 -6.58
N GLN A 57 5.12 -1.47 -5.30
CA GLN A 57 5.48 -2.66 -4.52
C GLN A 57 4.34 -3.66 -4.41
N TYR A 58 3.09 -3.21 -4.32
CA TYR A 58 1.94 -4.11 -4.27
C TYR A 58 1.76 -4.89 -5.57
N ASN A 59 2.00 -4.23 -6.71
CA ASN A 59 1.95 -4.87 -8.03
C ASN A 59 3.13 -5.83 -8.22
N THR A 60 4.36 -5.43 -7.87
CA THR A 60 5.56 -6.28 -7.96
C THR A 60 5.51 -7.50 -7.04
N SER A 61 5.02 -7.34 -5.81
CA SER A 61 4.92 -8.45 -4.85
C SER A 61 3.93 -9.53 -5.30
N LYS A 62 2.89 -9.15 -6.07
CA LYS A 62 1.98 -10.12 -6.68
C LYS A 62 2.68 -10.93 -7.76
N GLU A 63 3.39 -10.28 -8.66
CA GLU A 63 4.18 -10.94 -9.72
C GLU A 63 5.18 -11.93 -9.10
N LEU A 64 5.95 -11.49 -8.10
CA LEU A 64 6.95 -12.33 -7.43
C LEU A 64 6.33 -13.52 -6.70
N LYS A 65 5.15 -13.37 -6.07
CA LYS A 65 4.46 -14.50 -5.45
C LYS A 65 3.97 -15.51 -6.49
N THR A 66 3.51 -15.05 -7.64
CA THR A 66 3.09 -15.93 -8.75
C THR A 66 4.28 -16.68 -9.34
N ILE A 67 5.39 -15.98 -9.61
CA ILE A 67 6.64 -16.57 -10.10
C ILE A 67 7.19 -17.55 -9.08
N ARG A 68 7.33 -17.15 -7.81
CA ARG A 68 7.79 -18.04 -6.73
C ARG A 68 6.90 -19.28 -6.61
N LYS A 69 5.58 -19.13 -6.70
CA LYS A 69 4.65 -20.27 -6.65
C LYS A 69 4.84 -21.20 -7.86
N ALA A 70 4.94 -20.66 -9.07
CA ALA A 70 5.23 -21.43 -10.28
C ALA A 70 6.59 -22.15 -10.21
N THR A 71 7.64 -21.47 -9.74
CA THR A 71 8.97 -22.05 -9.49
C THR A 71 8.91 -23.16 -8.44
N SER A 72 8.15 -22.98 -7.36
CA SER A 72 7.98 -23.99 -6.30
C SER A 72 7.29 -25.26 -6.82
N GLU A 73 6.28 -25.11 -7.68
CA GLU A 73 5.57 -26.23 -8.31
C GLU A 73 6.46 -26.98 -9.31
N VAL A 74 7.28 -26.27 -10.09
CA VAL A 74 8.26 -26.88 -11.00
C VAL A 74 9.30 -27.69 -10.23
N ILE A 75 9.86 -27.14 -9.14
CA ILE A 75 10.85 -27.83 -8.30
C ILE A 75 10.25 -29.09 -7.65
N LYS A 76 8.98 -29.06 -7.25
CA LYS A 76 8.32 -30.22 -6.62
C LYS A 76 7.98 -31.34 -7.61
N LYS A 77 7.97 -31.03 -8.91
CA LYS A 77 7.62 -31.95 -10.00
C LYS A 77 8.85 -32.50 -10.74
N GLN A 78 10.04 -31.97 -10.46
CA GLN A 78 11.34 -32.54 -10.83
C GLN A 78 11.80 -33.52 -9.76
#